data_AF-A0A6L7Q2U1-F1
#
_entry.id   AF-A0A6L7Q2U1-F1
#
_cell.length_a   1.000
_cell.length_b   1.000
_cell.length_c   1.000
_cell.angle_alpha   90.00
_cell.angle_beta   90.00
_cell.angle_gamma   90.00
#
_symmetry.space_group_name_H-M   'P 1'
#
loop_
_entity.id
_entity.type
_entity.pdbx_description
1 polymer ?
#
loop_
_entity_poly.entity_id
_entity_poly.type
_entity_poly.pdbx_seq_one_letter_code
_entity_poly.pdbx_strand_id
1 'polypeptide(L)'
;MVTRQRKIFRWRLYAWCILGLLILYGDDYRPNDVDRATAPYQFSVVSWELANLPDKWVRQAIGVLPGSSTDSEGSRRREEAELYFEAGRQLAETERRLIRLEAERPALPKTAREIAQLRQIRTSLAHSLAELRGDVEETLESAVADTLQELGFGGRPGVFPPVDTVLTGSPTVLVLSPRERIERLDGTVLKAELAGDEREQIESKVETSTDWSALVVNTGGIAFYPSIARSDVGLDFALETIAHEWVHHWLWFRPLGRRYFESGELATLNETVATIAGIEIGQLARHRLEGTEPQPPAHPYHGPTAEEHTAPSKPARFDLQAEMRATRVRVDELLAAGDVAGAEAYMEERRLIFVSEGYAIRKLNQAYFAFHGTYATTGAAGVNIIGEQMKELRRRSSSLEEFLRATAQITSAEDLTALLESGER
;
A
#
# COMPACT_ATOMS: atom_id res chain seq x y z
N MET A 1 11.78 53.87 4.01
CA MET A 1 12.18 53.31 2.70
C MET A 1 12.40 51.78 2.72
N VAL A 2 13.03 51.22 3.76
CA VAL A 2 13.35 49.78 3.89
C VAL A 2 12.12 48.85 3.96
N THR A 3 11.01 49.30 4.56
CA THR A 3 9.77 48.52 4.70
C THR A 3 8.98 48.34 3.40
N ARG A 4 9.10 49.29 2.46
CA ARG A 4 8.42 49.22 1.14
C ARG A 4 9.15 48.27 0.19
N GLN A 5 10.48 48.21 0.26
CA GLN A 5 11.28 47.28 -0.53
C GLN A 5 11.11 45.82 -0.09
N ARG A 6 10.98 45.54 1.21
CA ARG A 6 10.68 44.18 1.70
C ARG A 6 9.31 43.66 1.25
N LYS A 7 8.29 44.54 1.16
CA LYS A 7 6.98 44.15 0.61
C LYS A 7 7.06 43.85 -0.88
N ILE A 8 7.76 44.67 -1.66
CA ILE A 8 7.95 44.46 -3.11
C ILE A 8 8.74 43.17 -3.39
N PHE A 9 9.75 42.85 -2.58
CA PHE A 9 10.51 41.61 -2.70
C PHE A 9 9.64 40.37 -2.43
N ARG A 10 8.79 40.39 -1.40
CA ARG A 10 7.86 39.28 -1.10
C ARG A 10 6.85 39.07 -2.23
N TRP A 11 6.27 40.14 -2.78
CA TRP A 11 5.35 40.04 -3.92
C TRP A 11 6.02 39.51 -5.18
N ARG A 12 7.27 39.87 -5.43
CA ARG A 12 8.06 39.31 -6.53
C ARG A 12 8.36 37.83 -6.30
N LEU A 13 8.70 37.41 -5.08
CA LEU A 13 8.92 36.01 -4.75
C LEU A 13 7.65 35.17 -4.94
N TYR A 14 6.49 35.66 -4.46
CA TYR A 14 5.21 34.99 -4.71
C TYR A 14 4.87 34.92 -6.21
N ALA A 15 5.11 35.98 -6.97
CA ALA A 15 4.91 35.98 -8.41
C ALA A 15 5.84 35.00 -9.12
N TRP A 16 7.10 34.86 -8.68
CA TRP A 16 8.05 33.88 -9.21
C TRP A 16 7.69 32.43 -8.82
N CYS A 17 7.16 32.20 -7.61
CA CYS A 17 6.66 30.88 -7.22
C CYS A 17 5.39 30.49 -7.98
N ILE A 18 4.46 31.43 -8.19
CA ILE A 18 3.24 31.22 -8.99
C ILE A 18 3.60 31.02 -10.46
N LEU A 19 4.54 31.80 -10.99
CA LEU A 19 5.04 31.63 -12.36
C LEU A 19 5.81 30.32 -12.51
N GLY A 20 6.59 29.91 -11.51
CA GLY A 20 7.23 28.59 -11.46
C GLY A 20 6.22 27.44 -11.43
N LEU A 21 5.15 27.57 -10.64
CA LEU A 21 4.02 26.64 -10.62
C LEU A 21 3.30 26.58 -11.97
N LEU A 22 3.08 27.72 -12.62
CA LEU A 22 2.45 27.80 -13.95
C LEU A 22 3.35 27.27 -15.08
N ILE A 23 4.67 27.41 -14.97
CA ILE A 23 5.63 26.86 -15.93
C ILE A 23 5.82 25.35 -15.72
N LEU A 24 5.74 24.86 -14.47
CA LEU A 24 5.77 23.42 -14.16
C LEU A 24 4.44 22.71 -14.50
N TYR A 25 3.31 23.43 -14.55
CA TYR A 25 2.01 22.94 -15.02
C TYR A 25 1.70 23.26 -16.49
N GLY A 26 2.66 23.87 -17.19
CA GLY A 26 2.52 24.32 -18.57
C GLY A 26 2.84 23.26 -19.62
N ASP A 27 2.64 21.98 -19.31
CA ASP A 27 2.56 20.95 -20.35
C ASP A 27 1.14 20.95 -20.92
N ASP A 28 1.04 20.82 -22.24
CA ASP A 28 -0.20 20.72 -23.01
C ASP A 28 -0.93 19.41 -22.62
N TYR A 29 -1.52 19.35 -21.42
CA TYR A 29 -2.19 18.17 -20.89
C TYR A 29 -3.43 17.88 -21.72
N ARG A 30 -3.28 16.96 -22.68
CA ARG A 30 -4.35 16.42 -23.48
C ARG A 30 -4.78 15.10 -22.83
N PRO A 31 -5.91 15.05 -22.13
CA PRO A 31 -6.34 13.84 -21.44
C PRO A 31 -6.48 12.70 -22.45
N ASN A 32 -5.77 11.60 -22.20
CA ASN A 32 -5.85 10.39 -23.00
C ASN A 32 -7.13 9.59 -22.67
N ASP A 33 -7.34 8.45 -23.30
CA ASP A 33 -8.54 7.63 -23.06
C ASP A 33 -8.64 7.09 -21.62
N VAL A 34 -7.50 6.78 -20.99
CA VAL A 34 -7.41 6.37 -19.58
C VAL A 34 -7.80 7.53 -18.65
N ASP A 35 -7.34 8.74 -18.93
CA ASP A 35 -7.68 9.94 -18.14
C ASP A 35 -9.18 10.21 -18.21
N ARG A 36 -9.79 10.04 -19.39
CA ARG A 36 -11.26 10.17 -19.55
C ARG A 36 -12.03 9.03 -18.89
N ALA A 37 -11.46 7.84 -18.81
CA ALA A 37 -12.07 6.70 -18.12
C ALA A 37 -12.06 6.88 -16.61
N THR A 38 -10.98 7.45 -16.06
CA THR A 38 -10.76 7.57 -14.63
C THR A 38 -11.19 8.92 -14.05
N ALA A 39 -11.36 9.98 -14.86
CA ALA A 39 -11.61 11.36 -14.38
C ALA A 39 -12.65 11.52 -13.24
N PRO A 40 -13.80 10.83 -13.22
CA PRO A 40 -14.76 10.93 -12.10
C PRO A 40 -14.26 10.31 -10.78
N TYR A 41 -13.32 9.38 -10.90
CA TYR A 41 -12.84 8.47 -9.85
C TYR A 41 -11.39 8.72 -9.45
N GLN A 42 -10.69 9.63 -10.14
CA GLN A 42 -9.30 9.99 -9.83
C GLN A 42 -9.19 10.51 -8.41
N PHE A 43 -8.21 9.96 -7.69
CA PHE A 43 -7.79 10.48 -6.41
C PHE A 43 -6.83 11.65 -6.67
N SER A 44 -7.23 12.86 -6.27
CA SER A 44 -6.33 14.01 -6.37
C SER A 44 -5.29 13.92 -5.25
N VAL A 45 -4.12 13.39 -5.58
CA VAL A 45 -2.99 13.26 -4.65
C VAL A 45 -2.63 14.63 -4.08
N VAL A 46 -2.47 15.66 -4.91
CA VAL A 46 -2.09 17.01 -4.45
C VAL A 46 -3.17 17.65 -3.58
N SER A 47 -4.45 17.54 -3.95
CA SER A 47 -5.52 18.10 -3.12
C SER A 47 -5.69 17.34 -1.81
N TRP A 48 -5.49 16.02 -1.83
CA TRP A 48 -5.53 15.17 -0.66
C TRP A 48 -4.32 15.42 0.25
N GLU A 49 -3.11 15.48 -0.29
CA GLU A 49 -1.89 15.84 0.43
C GLU A 49 -2.05 17.22 1.05
N LEU A 50 -2.55 18.25 0.34
CA LEU A 50 -2.77 19.57 0.94
C LEU A 50 -3.88 19.59 2.02
N ALA A 51 -4.91 18.75 1.89
CA ALA A 51 -6.00 18.65 2.87
C ALA A 51 -5.63 17.81 4.09
N ASN A 52 -4.69 16.87 3.93
CA ASN A 52 -4.25 15.94 4.97
C ASN A 52 -2.81 16.17 5.43
N LEU A 53 -2.08 17.14 4.85
CA LEU A 53 -0.87 17.74 5.42
C LEU A 53 -1.33 18.49 6.67
N PRO A 54 -1.21 17.88 7.86
CA PRO A 54 -2.04 18.32 8.96
C PRO A 54 -1.53 19.65 9.52
N ASP A 55 -2.36 20.31 10.33
CA ASP A 55 -1.92 21.33 11.31
C ASP A 55 -0.79 20.79 12.23
N LYS A 56 -0.57 19.47 12.26
CA LYS A 56 0.54 18.76 12.92
C LYS A 56 1.91 19.23 12.42
N TRP A 57 2.10 19.61 11.16
CA TRP A 57 3.37 20.20 10.68
C TRP A 57 3.65 21.57 11.28
N VAL A 58 2.59 22.35 11.53
CA VAL A 58 2.69 23.62 12.27
C VAL A 58 3.03 23.35 13.73
N ARG A 59 2.49 22.28 14.34
CA ARG A 59 2.82 21.86 15.72
C ARG A 59 4.25 21.31 15.87
N GLN A 60 4.71 20.48 14.94
CA GLN A 60 6.10 20.00 14.88
C GLN A 60 7.09 21.13 14.60
N ALA A 61 6.74 22.09 13.74
CA ALA A 61 7.57 23.27 13.49
C ALA A 61 7.67 24.22 14.71
N ILE A 62 6.72 24.15 15.64
CA ILE A 62 6.71 24.93 16.90
C ILE A 62 7.48 24.20 18.04
N GLY A 63 7.97 22.98 17.80
CA GLY A 63 8.91 22.30 18.70
C GLY A 63 8.27 21.88 20.03
N VAL A 64 7.39 20.89 19.99
CA VAL A 64 6.97 20.18 21.20
C VAL A 64 7.84 18.93 21.38
N LEU A 65 8.55 18.89 22.50
CA LEU A 65 9.41 17.79 22.94
C LEU A 65 8.58 16.53 23.23
N PRO A 66 9.07 15.31 22.96
CA PRO A 66 8.39 14.10 23.40
C PRO A 66 8.43 14.03 24.93
N GLY A 67 7.25 14.07 25.54
CA GLY A 67 7.08 13.80 26.97
C GLY A 67 7.04 12.29 27.19
N SER A 68 7.83 11.82 28.15
CA SER A 68 7.80 10.46 28.67
C SER A 68 6.38 10.07 29.06
N SER A 69 5.76 9.17 28.29
CA SER A 69 4.45 8.61 28.62
C SER A 69 4.55 7.81 29.90
N THR A 70 3.64 8.06 30.84
CA THR A 70 3.44 7.17 32.00
C THR A 70 2.82 5.85 31.55
N ASP A 71 3.03 4.75 32.29
CA ASP A 71 2.48 3.42 31.95
C ASP A 71 0.94 3.44 31.75
N SER A 72 0.25 4.30 32.48
CA SER A 72 -1.21 4.51 32.34
C SER A 72 -1.60 5.18 31.03
N GLU A 73 -0.75 6.07 30.50
CA GLU A 73 -1.00 6.77 29.25
C GLU A 73 -0.73 5.88 28.04
N GLY A 74 0.34 5.07 28.08
CA GLY A 74 0.60 4.05 27.05
C GLY A 74 -0.53 3.01 26.97
N SER A 75 -1.04 2.57 28.12
CA SER A 75 -2.15 1.62 28.17
C SER A 75 -3.45 2.18 27.56
N ARG A 76 -3.78 3.45 27.84
CA ARG A 76 -4.95 4.12 27.26
C ARG A 76 -4.83 4.26 25.74
N ARG A 77 -3.68 4.72 25.25
CA ARG A 77 -3.44 4.91 23.80
C ARG A 77 -3.56 3.59 23.02
N ARG A 78 -3.08 2.49 23.59
CA ARG A 78 -3.23 1.15 23.02
C ARG A 78 -4.69 0.71 22.97
N GLU A 79 -5.45 0.88 24.05
CA GLU A 79 -6.88 0.54 24.08
C GLU A 79 -7.67 1.35 23.04
N GLU A 80 -7.37 2.64 22.88
CA GLU A 80 -7.98 3.49 21.86
C GLU A 80 -7.66 3.02 20.43
N ALA A 81 -6.41 2.63 20.16
CA ALA A 81 -6.01 2.06 18.88
C ALA A 81 -6.73 0.73 18.59
N GLU A 82 -6.81 -0.18 19.57
CA GLU A 82 -7.51 -1.46 19.42
C GLU A 82 -9.01 -1.26 19.15
N LEU A 83 -9.66 -0.36 19.87
CA LEU A 83 -11.07 0.01 19.64
C LEU A 83 -11.29 0.61 18.25
N TYR A 84 -10.37 1.45 17.78
CA TYR A 84 -10.43 2.04 16.45
C TYR A 84 -10.40 0.98 15.35
N PHE A 85 -9.43 0.07 15.40
CA PHE A 85 -9.30 -1.00 14.39
C PHE A 85 -10.44 -2.01 14.45
N GLU A 86 -10.98 -2.29 15.65
CA GLU A 86 -12.19 -3.11 15.78
C GLU A 86 -13.41 -2.43 15.15
N ALA A 87 -13.61 -1.12 15.39
CA ALA A 87 -14.67 -0.37 14.75
C ALA A 87 -14.53 -0.34 13.22
N GLY A 88 -13.31 -0.26 12.70
CA GLY A 88 -13.02 -0.33 11.27
C GLY A 88 -13.39 -1.68 10.65
N ARG A 89 -13.04 -2.80 11.30
CA ARG A 89 -13.45 -4.15 10.87
C ARG A 89 -14.96 -4.33 10.87
N GLN A 90 -15.64 -3.86 11.92
CA GLN A 90 -17.10 -3.92 12.03
C GLN A 90 -17.78 -3.07 10.94
N LEU A 91 -17.20 -1.91 10.60
CA LEU A 91 -17.71 -1.05 9.54
C LEU A 91 -17.62 -1.78 8.19
N ALA A 92 -16.46 -2.33 7.85
CA ALA A 92 -16.25 -3.07 6.62
C ALA A 92 -17.17 -4.31 6.52
N GLU A 93 -17.39 -5.03 7.62
CA GLU A 93 -18.35 -6.15 7.64
C GLU A 93 -19.80 -5.68 7.45
N THR A 94 -20.18 -4.60 8.12
CA THR A 94 -21.51 -3.99 7.99
C THR A 94 -21.78 -3.56 6.54
N GLU A 95 -20.79 -2.98 5.87
CA GLU A 95 -20.89 -2.57 4.47
C GLU A 95 -21.00 -3.76 3.52
N ARG A 96 -20.18 -4.80 3.69
CA ARG A 96 -20.29 -6.04 2.91
C ARG A 96 -21.69 -6.67 3.05
N ARG A 97 -22.26 -6.65 4.25
CA ARG A 97 -23.60 -7.17 4.51
C ARG A 97 -24.69 -6.29 3.87
N LEU A 98 -24.57 -4.97 3.95
CA LEU A 98 -25.48 -4.03 3.28
C LEU A 98 -25.52 -4.26 1.77
N ILE A 99 -24.35 -4.32 1.13
CA ILE A 99 -24.22 -4.53 -0.32
C ILE A 99 -24.92 -5.84 -0.72
N ARG A 100 -24.69 -6.93 0.02
CA ARG A 100 -25.33 -8.24 -0.24
C ARG A 100 -26.86 -8.16 -0.16
N LEU A 101 -27.38 -7.58 0.93
CA LEU A 101 -28.82 -7.50 1.15
C LEU A 101 -29.53 -6.56 0.17
N GLU A 102 -28.86 -5.48 -0.27
CA GLU A 102 -29.39 -4.55 -1.26
C GLU A 102 -29.41 -5.18 -2.67
N ALA A 103 -28.41 -6.01 -3.01
CA ALA A 103 -28.35 -6.73 -4.28
C ALA A 103 -29.42 -7.83 -4.41
N GLU A 104 -29.84 -8.47 -3.31
CA GLU A 104 -30.81 -9.58 -3.29
C GLU A 104 -32.29 -9.15 -3.52
N ARG A 105 -32.55 -7.88 -3.90
CA ARG A 105 -33.86 -7.20 -3.99
C ARG A 105 -34.62 -7.14 -2.66
N PRO A 106 -35.00 -5.93 -2.16
CA PRO A 106 -35.73 -5.77 -0.91
C PRO A 106 -37.23 -6.09 -1.09
N ALA A 107 -37.60 -7.36 -1.26
CA ALA A 107 -39.01 -7.75 -1.39
C ALA A 107 -39.68 -8.07 -0.04
N LEU A 108 -38.91 -8.34 1.02
CA LEU A 108 -39.43 -8.75 2.32
C LEU A 108 -39.30 -7.63 3.37
N PRO A 109 -40.35 -7.32 4.16
CA PRO A 109 -40.30 -6.32 5.24
C PRO A 109 -39.20 -6.58 6.28
N LYS A 110 -38.81 -7.85 6.49
CA LYS A 110 -37.71 -8.24 7.37
C LYS A 110 -36.36 -7.73 6.85
N THR A 111 -36.11 -7.88 5.56
CA THR A 111 -34.90 -7.37 4.88
C THR A 111 -34.82 -5.85 4.97
N ALA A 112 -35.94 -5.14 4.79
CA ALA A 112 -35.99 -3.68 4.91
C ALA A 112 -35.64 -3.20 6.33
N ARG A 113 -36.11 -3.90 7.37
CA ARG A 113 -35.78 -3.58 8.77
C ARG A 113 -34.31 -3.83 9.08
N GLU A 114 -33.75 -4.93 8.56
CA GLU A 114 -32.33 -5.26 8.74
C GLU A 114 -31.41 -4.24 8.05
N ILE A 115 -31.72 -3.84 6.81
CA ILE A 115 -31.00 -2.77 6.10
C ILE A 115 -31.02 -1.46 6.90
N ALA A 116 -32.17 -1.08 7.45
CA ALA A 116 -32.27 0.14 8.27
C ALA A 116 -31.39 0.09 9.53
N GLN A 117 -31.33 -1.07 10.20
CA GLN A 117 -30.47 -1.28 11.37
C GLN A 117 -28.98 -1.21 10.99
N LEU A 118 -28.58 -1.90 9.92
CA LEU A 118 -27.19 -1.89 9.45
C LEU A 118 -26.74 -0.49 9.02
N ARG A 119 -27.62 0.30 8.39
CA ARG A 119 -27.33 1.72 8.07
C ARG A 119 -27.08 2.55 9.32
N GLN A 120 -27.83 2.32 10.40
CA GLN A 120 -27.61 3.02 11.67
C GLN A 120 -26.27 2.62 12.30
N ILE A 121 -25.95 1.32 12.29
CA ILE A 121 -24.65 0.80 12.78
C ILE A 121 -23.50 1.41 11.99
N ARG A 122 -23.57 1.41 10.65
CA ARG A 122 -22.57 2.02 9.76
C ARG A 122 -22.32 3.49 10.12
N THR A 123 -23.38 4.28 10.29
CA THR A 123 -23.24 5.70 10.66
C THR A 123 -22.60 5.88 12.03
N SER A 124 -22.95 5.04 13.01
CA SER A 124 -22.34 5.08 14.34
C SER A 124 -20.84 4.77 14.30
N LEU A 125 -20.46 3.70 13.59
CA LEU A 125 -19.06 3.28 13.46
C LEU A 125 -18.24 4.33 12.70
N ALA A 126 -18.78 4.89 11.61
CA ALA A 126 -18.13 5.95 10.85
C ALA A 126 -17.87 7.20 11.71
N HIS A 127 -18.79 7.55 12.62
CA HIS A 127 -18.60 8.65 13.56
C HIS A 127 -17.48 8.36 14.57
N SER A 128 -17.51 7.17 15.20
CA SER A 128 -16.47 6.77 16.16
C SER A 128 -15.08 6.75 15.54
N LEU A 129 -14.94 6.27 14.29
CA LEU A 129 -13.69 6.32 13.56
C LEU A 129 -13.25 7.77 13.30
N ALA A 130 -14.15 8.66 12.89
CA ALA A 130 -13.80 10.05 12.63
C ALA A 130 -13.32 10.79 13.90
N GLU A 131 -13.89 10.48 15.07
CA GLU A 131 -13.49 11.06 16.35
C GLU A 131 -12.11 10.59 16.82
N LEU A 132 -11.82 9.29 16.68
CA LEU A 132 -10.58 8.69 17.21
C LEU A 132 -9.39 8.77 16.25
N ARG A 133 -9.63 8.96 14.94
CA ARG A 133 -8.60 8.85 13.90
C ARG A 133 -7.34 9.66 14.22
N GLY A 134 -7.48 10.93 14.57
CA GLY A 134 -6.31 11.82 14.77
C GLY A 134 -5.40 11.37 15.91
N ASP A 135 -5.99 10.93 17.02
CA ASP A 135 -5.27 10.48 18.22
C ASP A 135 -4.61 9.11 17.98
N VAL A 136 -5.28 8.23 17.23
CA VAL A 136 -4.75 6.92 16.85
C VAL A 136 -3.61 7.08 15.84
N GLU A 137 -3.75 7.90 14.80
CA GLU A 137 -2.67 8.24 13.87
C GLU A 137 -1.44 8.73 14.63
N GLU A 138 -1.58 9.72 15.52
CA GLU A 138 -0.46 10.24 16.33
C GLU A 138 0.19 9.17 17.21
N THR A 139 -0.62 8.27 17.78
CA THR A 139 -0.14 7.13 18.58
C THR A 139 0.73 6.18 17.76
N LEU A 140 0.27 5.79 16.56
CA LEU A 140 1.01 4.86 15.70
C LEU A 140 2.25 5.52 15.08
N GLU A 141 2.11 6.76 14.60
CA GLU A 141 3.22 7.59 14.07
C GLU A 141 4.33 7.71 15.10
N SER A 142 3.99 8.03 16.36
CA SER A 142 4.96 8.17 17.44
C SER A 142 5.63 6.84 17.78
N ALA A 143 4.86 5.74 17.84
CA ALA A 143 5.41 4.42 18.14
C ALA A 143 6.45 3.99 17.08
N VAL A 144 6.14 4.20 15.80
CA VAL A 144 7.07 3.90 14.70
C VAL A 144 8.26 4.86 14.69
N ALA A 145 8.04 6.17 14.85
CA ALA A 145 9.11 7.17 14.86
C ALA A 145 10.12 6.95 16.00
N ASP A 146 9.64 6.64 17.20
CA ASP A 146 10.50 6.32 18.34
C ASP A 146 11.30 5.03 18.11
N THR A 147 10.66 3.99 17.56
CA THR A 147 11.31 2.73 17.22
C THR A 147 12.44 2.97 16.21
N LEU A 148 12.19 3.78 15.18
CA LEU A 148 13.19 4.18 14.19
C LEU A 148 14.34 4.98 14.81
N GLN A 149 14.05 5.83 15.79
CA GLN A 149 15.08 6.57 16.52
C GLN A 149 16.01 5.62 17.29
N GLU A 150 15.46 4.62 17.98
CA GLU A 150 16.24 3.59 18.69
C GLU A 150 17.06 2.71 17.76
N LEU A 151 16.55 2.46 16.56
CA LEU A 151 17.25 1.73 15.50
C LEU A 151 18.33 2.56 14.77
N GLY A 152 18.64 3.79 15.22
CA GLY A 152 19.71 4.61 14.65
C GLY A 152 19.31 5.45 13.43
N PHE A 153 18.01 5.53 13.09
CA PHE A 153 17.49 6.41 12.03
C PHE A 153 17.12 7.81 12.54
N GLY A 154 17.34 8.08 13.83
CA GLY A 154 17.13 9.40 14.44
C GLY A 154 18.23 10.41 14.10
N GLY A 155 17.82 11.67 13.89
CA GLY A 155 18.72 12.82 13.73
C GLY A 155 18.16 14.06 14.40
N ARG A 156 18.69 15.24 14.06
CA ARG A 156 18.07 16.53 14.41
C ARG A 156 17.31 17.04 13.19
N PRO A 157 16.00 17.33 13.28
CA PRO A 157 15.16 17.43 14.50
C PRO A 157 14.51 16.11 14.97
N GLY A 158 14.61 15.02 14.21
CA GLY A 158 14.03 13.71 14.55
C GLY A 158 14.36 12.69 13.46
N VAL A 159 13.52 11.66 13.30
CA VAL A 159 13.59 10.72 12.16
C VAL A 159 13.28 11.46 10.87
N PHE A 160 14.01 11.16 9.79
CA PHE A 160 13.79 11.74 8.46
C PHE A 160 13.76 10.66 7.37
N PRO A 161 12.71 10.63 6.52
CA PRO A 161 11.52 11.48 6.55
C PRO A 161 10.68 11.30 7.82
N PRO A 162 9.93 12.31 8.29
CA PRO A 162 9.03 12.12 9.41
C PRO A 162 7.97 11.08 9.09
N VAL A 163 7.64 10.24 10.06
CA VAL A 163 6.53 9.28 9.95
C VAL A 163 5.22 10.09 9.98
N ASP A 164 4.43 9.98 8.92
CA ASP A 164 3.16 10.69 8.76
C ASP A 164 2.20 9.77 8.01
N THR A 165 1.05 9.47 8.59
CA THR A 165 0.07 8.52 8.03
C THR A 165 -1.36 8.99 8.23
N VAL A 166 -2.17 8.75 7.20
CA VAL A 166 -3.63 8.85 7.28
C VAL A 166 -4.25 7.47 7.33
N LEU A 167 -5.06 7.23 8.37
CA LEU A 167 -5.86 6.02 8.49
C LEU A 167 -7.20 6.17 7.76
N THR A 168 -7.42 5.32 6.76
CA THR A 168 -8.63 5.36 5.92
C THR A 168 -9.00 3.97 5.39
N GLY A 169 -10.11 3.89 4.65
CA GLY A 169 -10.49 2.67 3.93
C GLY A 169 -9.45 2.30 2.87
N SER A 170 -9.49 1.06 2.37
CA SER A 170 -8.50 0.60 1.38
C SER A 170 -8.54 1.48 0.13
N PRO A 171 -7.42 2.16 -0.21
CA PRO A 171 -7.34 2.90 -1.45
C PRO A 171 -7.34 1.92 -2.62
N THR A 172 -7.81 2.39 -3.77
CA THR A 172 -7.88 1.56 -4.97
C THR A 172 -6.94 2.09 -6.03
N VAL A 173 -6.34 1.20 -6.80
CA VAL A 173 -5.44 1.55 -7.89
C VAL A 173 -5.90 0.88 -9.17
N LEU A 174 -5.89 1.64 -10.26
CA LEU A 174 -5.99 1.13 -11.61
C LEU A 174 -4.60 0.68 -12.07
N VAL A 175 -4.44 -0.61 -12.30
CA VAL A 175 -3.24 -1.21 -12.86
C VAL A 175 -3.48 -1.48 -14.34
N LEU A 176 -2.49 -1.12 -15.14
CA LEU A 176 -2.51 -1.28 -16.59
C LEU A 176 -1.34 -2.15 -17.03
N SER A 177 -1.57 -2.97 -18.05
CA SER A 177 -0.54 -3.80 -18.65
C SER A 177 -0.86 -4.03 -20.14
N PRO A 178 0.13 -4.01 -21.05
CA PRO A 178 -0.11 -4.35 -22.45
C PRO A 178 -0.75 -5.74 -22.57
N ARG A 179 -1.61 -5.95 -23.56
CA ARG A 179 -2.21 -7.29 -23.75
C ARG A 179 -1.22 -8.32 -24.26
N GLU A 180 -0.22 -7.87 -25.00
CA GLU A 180 0.80 -8.72 -25.67
C GLU A 180 1.92 -9.20 -24.73
N ARG A 181 2.11 -8.57 -23.57
CA ARG A 181 3.15 -8.94 -22.60
C ARG A 181 2.75 -8.45 -21.22
N ILE A 182 3.15 -9.19 -20.19
CA ILE A 182 2.85 -8.77 -18.83
C ILE A 182 3.93 -7.82 -18.33
N GLU A 183 3.60 -6.53 -18.36
CA GLU A 183 4.45 -5.44 -17.92
C GLU A 183 3.56 -4.38 -17.27
N ARG A 184 3.95 -3.86 -16.10
CA ARG A 184 3.18 -2.82 -15.43
C ARG A 184 3.41 -1.48 -16.12
N LEU A 185 2.36 -0.88 -16.63
CA LEU A 185 2.34 0.53 -17.07
C LEU A 185 1.99 1.44 -15.88
N ASP A 186 2.13 2.75 -16.08
CA ASP A 186 1.71 3.75 -15.08
C ASP A 186 0.25 3.52 -14.67
N GLY A 187 0.05 3.39 -13.37
CA GLY A 187 -1.26 3.17 -12.76
C GLY A 187 -1.85 4.47 -12.23
N THR A 188 -3.17 4.53 -12.12
CA THR A 188 -3.87 5.69 -11.55
C THR A 188 -4.42 5.34 -10.19
N VAL A 189 -4.12 6.14 -9.17
CA VAL A 189 -4.76 6.00 -7.87
C VAL A 189 -6.19 6.53 -7.97
N LEU A 190 -7.13 5.71 -7.52
CA LEU A 190 -8.55 5.96 -7.56
C LEU A 190 -9.07 6.14 -6.13
N LYS A 191 -10.29 6.68 -6.01
CA LYS A 191 -10.98 6.83 -4.73
C LYS A 191 -11.08 5.48 -3.99
N ALA A 192 -11.02 5.52 -2.66
CA ALA A 192 -11.28 4.34 -1.84
C ALA A 192 -12.71 3.83 -2.06
N GLU A 193 -12.95 2.55 -1.73
CA GLU A 193 -14.30 1.97 -1.62
C GLU A 193 -15.12 1.90 -2.93
N LEU A 194 -14.48 1.82 -4.10
CA LEU A 194 -15.19 1.60 -5.36
C LEU A 194 -15.97 0.28 -5.35
N ALA A 195 -17.26 0.34 -5.69
CA ALA A 195 -18.14 -0.82 -5.81
C ALA A 195 -17.74 -1.70 -7.00
N GLY A 196 -18.15 -2.98 -6.98
CA GLY A 196 -17.72 -3.97 -7.99
C GLY A 196 -18.11 -3.59 -9.43
N ASP A 197 -19.28 -3.00 -9.62
CA ASP A 197 -19.78 -2.49 -10.89
C ASP A 197 -19.05 -1.23 -11.35
N GLU A 198 -18.66 -0.34 -10.44
CA GLU A 198 -17.81 0.82 -10.75
C GLU A 198 -16.43 0.38 -11.24
N ARG A 199 -15.82 -0.61 -10.58
CA ARG A 199 -14.53 -1.18 -10.99
C ARG A 199 -14.61 -1.75 -12.40
N GLU A 200 -15.63 -2.55 -12.68
CA GLU A 200 -15.84 -3.17 -13.99
C GLU A 200 -16.08 -2.14 -15.08
N GLN A 201 -16.82 -1.06 -14.78
CA GLN A 201 -17.03 0.05 -15.71
C GLN A 201 -15.73 0.77 -16.06
N ILE A 202 -14.88 1.05 -15.07
CA ILE A 202 -13.58 1.71 -15.28
C ILE A 202 -12.68 0.82 -16.16
N GLU A 203 -12.56 -0.46 -15.79
CA GLU A 203 -11.73 -1.43 -16.52
C GLU A 203 -12.20 -1.61 -17.96
N SER A 204 -13.50 -1.87 -18.15
CA SER A 204 -14.07 -2.10 -19.48
C SER A 204 -13.88 -0.88 -20.39
N LYS A 205 -14.00 0.33 -19.83
CA LYS A 205 -13.80 1.56 -20.59
C LYS A 205 -12.35 1.72 -21.05
N VAL A 206 -11.37 1.32 -20.23
CA VAL A 206 -9.96 1.31 -20.63
C VAL A 206 -9.71 0.23 -21.69
N GLU A 207 -10.18 -0.99 -21.46
CA GLU A 207 -9.97 -2.15 -22.34
C GLU A 207 -10.66 -2.01 -23.70
N THR A 208 -11.72 -1.21 -23.80
CA THR A 208 -12.41 -0.91 -25.08
C THR A 208 -11.81 0.28 -25.83
N SER A 209 -11.04 1.14 -25.16
CA SER A 209 -10.45 2.34 -25.77
C SER A 209 -8.94 2.22 -26.01
N THR A 210 -8.31 1.15 -25.52
CA THR A 210 -6.86 0.90 -25.62
C THR A 210 -6.59 -0.58 -25.86
N ASP A 211 -5.39 -0.93 -26.33
CA ASP A 211 -4.92 -2.32 -26.42
C ASP A 211 -4.30 -2.81 -25.09
N TRP A 212 -4.76 -2.26 -23.97
CA TRP A 212 -4.26 -2.57 -22.63
C TRP A 212 -5.27 -3.41 -21.84
N SER A 213 -4.74 -4.29 -21.01
CA SER A 213 -5.50 -4.93 -19.94
C SER A 213 -5.58 -3.99 -18.73
N ALA A 214 -6.71 -4.02 -18.02
CA ALA A 214 -6.94 -3.16 -16.87
C ALA A 214 -7.43 -3.96 -15.65
N LEU A 215 -6.95 -3.57 -14.47
CA LEU A 215 -7.40 -4.12 -13.20
C LEU A 215 -7.50 -3.01 -12.14
N VAL A 216 -8.68 -2.81 -11.58
CA VAL A 216 -8.88 -2.04 -10.35
C VAL A 216 -8.77 -2.97 -9.15
N VAL A 217 -7.77 -2.72 -8.32
CA VAL A 217 -7.41 -3.55 -7.16
C VAL A 217 -7.26 -2.68 -5.90
N ASN A 218 -7.54 -3.29 -4.75
CA ASN A 218 -7.32 -2.68 -3.45
C ASN A 218 -5.83 -2.79 -3.07
N THR A 219 -5.27 -1.76 -2.41
CA THR A 219 -3.93 -1.86 -1.84
C THR A 219 -3.98 -1.88 -0.30
N GLY A 220 -2.95 -2.48 0.33
CA GLY A 220 -2.79 -2.51 1.78
C GLY A 220 -2.40 -1.14 2.37
N GLY A 221 -1.62 -0.38 1.61
CA GLY A 221 -1.23 1.01 1.84
C GLY A 221 -0.77 1.67 0.54
N ILE A 222 -0.43 2.96 0.61
CA ILE A 222 0.24 3.69 -0.47
C ILE A 222 1.29 4.63 0.12
N ALA A 223 2.51 4.56 -0.38
CA ALA A 223 3.64 5.43 -0.03
C ALA A 223 3.51 6.89 -0.53
N PHE A 224 2.33 7.50 -0.47
CA PHE A 224 2.18 8.96 -0.58
C PHE A 224 2.77 9.65 0.64
N TYR A 225 2.89 10.98 0.62
CA TYR A 225 3.33 11.71 1.80
C TYR A 225 2.29 12.77 2.20
N PRO A 226 1.47 12.54 3.25
CA PRO A 226 1.49 11.41 4.21
C PRO A 226 1.15 10.04 3.59
N SER A 227 1.62 8.93 4.18
CA SER A 227 1.25 7.59 3.69
C SER A 227 -0.18 7.23 4.04
N ILE A 228 -0.74 6.26 3.32
CA ILE A 228 -2.08 5.73 3.62
C ILE A 228 -1.93 4.33 4.23
N ALA A 229 -2.56 4.11 5.38
CA ALA A 229 -2.72 2.80 5.97
C ALA A 229 -4.20 2.49 6.22
N ARG A 230 -4.56 1.22 6.10
CA ARG A 230 -5.94 0.77 6.25
C ARG A 230 -6.41 0.84 7.70
N SER A 231 -7.67 1.24 7.91
CA SER A 231 -8.33 1.23 9.22
C SER A 231 -9.18 -0.04 9.47
N ASP A 232 -9.42 -0.86 8.46
CA ASP A 232 -10.24 -2.08 8.52
C ASP A 232 -9.42 -3.37 8.77
N VAL A 233 -8.19 -3.22 9.25
CA VAL A 233 -7.21 -4.29 9.49
C VAL A 233 -6.90 -4.41 11.00
N GLY A 234 -6.01 -5.32 11.38
CA GLY A 234 -5.49 -5.41 12.75
C GLY A 234 -4.45 -4.31 13.05
N LEU A 235 -4.28 -3.98 14.34
CA LEU A 235 -3.26 -3.03 14.80
C LEU A 235 -1.84 -3.42 14.34
N ASP A 236 -1.50 -4.71 14.43
CA ASP A 236 -0.19 -5.22 14.01
C ASP A 236 0.08 -4.93 12.54
N PHE A 237 -0.86 -5.32 11.68
CA PHE A 237 -0.78 -5.09 10.25
C PHE A 237 -0.71 -3.59 9.91
N ALA A 238 -1.41 -2.73 10.65
CA ALA A 238 -1.33 -1.29 10.44
C ALA A 238 0.06 -0.74 10.79
N LEU A 239 0.66 -1.16 11.90
CA LEU A 239 2.03 -0.77 12.28
C LEU A 239 3.06 -1.26 11.26
N GLU A 240 2.93 -2.49 10.78
CA GLU A 240 3.77 -3.04 9.71
C GLU A 240 3.61 -2.25 8.42
N THR A 241 2.38 -1.88 8.05
CA THR A 241 2.09 -1.06 6.86
C THR A 241 2.71 0.32 6.99
N ILE A 242 2.51 1.02 8.12
CA ILE A 242 3.10 2.35 8.36
C ILE A 242 4.63 2.30 8.24
N ALA A 243 5.25 1.27 8.83
CA ALA A 243 6.69 1.08 8.74
C ALA A 243 7.14 0.76 7.30
N HIS A 244 6.42 -0.10 6.58
CA HIS A 244 6.67 -0.43 5.18
C HIS A 244 6.64 0.81 4.29
N GLU A 245 5.60 1.64 4.40
CA GLU A 245 5.48 2.88 3.63
C GLU A 245 6.55 3.90 4.02
N TRP A 246 6.94 3.98 5.29
CA TRP A 246 8.06 4.82 5.71
C TRP A 246 9.39 4.37 5.10
N VAL A 247 9.64 3.05 4.99
CA VAL A 247 10.85 2.53 4.33
C VAL A 247 10.86 2.96 2.86
N HIS A 248 9.72 2.95 2.17
CA HIS A 248 9.60 3.51 0.81
C HIS A 248 9.95 5.00 0.76
N HIS A 249 9.45 5.81 1.69
CA HIS A 249 9.82 7.23 1.78
C HIS A 249 11.31 7.44 2.02
N TRP A 250 11.92 6.60 2.85
CA TRP A 250 13.35 6.67 3.13
C TRP A 250 14.19 6.23 1.91
N LEU A 251 13.78 5.16 1.24
CA LEU A 251 14.42 4.63 0.03
C LEU A 251 14.30 5.60 -1.15
N TRP A 252 13.25 6.42 -1.23
CA TRP A 252 13.10 7.46 -2.26
C TRP A 252 14.36 8.36 -2.38
N PHE A 253 15.04 8.61 -1.26
CA PHE A 253 16.27 9.41 -1.22
C PHE A 253 17.54 8.58 -1.43
N ARG A 254 17.42 7.33 -1.90
CA ARG A 254 18.51 6.36 -2.03
C ARG A 254 18.51 5.71 -3.42
N PRO A 255 19.65 5.13 -3.85
CA PRO A 255 19.76 4.49 -5.15
C PRO A 255 18.65 3.48 -5.48
N LEU A 256 18.30 2.59 -4.55
CA LEU A 256 17.27 1.57 -4.78
C LEU A 256 15.86 2.16 -4.99
N GLY A 257 15.47 3.19 -4.23
CA GLY A 257 14.17 3.83 -4.40
C GLY A 257 14.05 4.69 -5.64
N ARG A 258 15.11 5.42 -6.01
CA ARG A 258 15.10 6.25 -7.24
C ARG A 258 14.94 5.43 -8.52
N ARG A 259 15.31 4.15 -8.47
CA ARG A 259 15.24 3.21 -9.60
C ARG A 259 14.06 2.26 -9.54
N TYR A 260 13.10 2.49 -8.65
CA TYR A 260 11.95 1.61 -8.45
C TYR A 260 11.23 1.29 -9.78
N PHE A 261 11.05 2.29 -10.64
CA PHE A 261 10.35 2.14 -11.92
C PHE A 261 11.26 1.74 -13.09
N GLU A 262 12.57 1.51 -12.87
CA GLU A 262 13.49 1.16 -13.97
C GLU A 262 13.35 -0.31 -14.41
N SER A 263 12.98 -1.22 -13.51
CA SER A 263 12.73 -2.62 -13.85
C SER A 263 11.89 -3.36 -12.81
N GLY A 264 11.23 -4.45 -13.22
CA GLY A 264 10.48 -5.31 -12.29
C GLY A 264 11.33 -5.99 -11.22
N GLU A 265 12.62 -6.25 -11.50
CA GLU A 265 13.55 -6.80 -10.51
C GLU A 265 13.91 -5.77 -9.43
N LEU A 266 14.17 -4.51 -9.81
CA LEU A 266 14.43 -3.44 -8.84
C LEU A 266 13.19 -3.08 -8.01
N ALA A 267 12.00 -3.09 -8.62
CA ALA A 267 10.74 -2.98 -7.89
C ALA A 267 10.60 -4.12 -6.86
N THR A 268 10.88 -5.36 -7.28
CA THR A 268 10.85 -6.53 -6.37
C THR A 268 11.83 -6.39 -5.21
N LEU A 269 13.07 -5.98 -5.48
CA LEU A 269 14.09 -5.76 -4.45
C LEU A 269 13.63 -4.71 -3.44
N ASN A 270 13.10 -3.61 -3.94
CA ASN A 270 12.59 -2.53 -3.11
C ASN A 270 11.42 -2.98 -2.22
N GLU A 271 10.38 -3.60 -2.79
CA GLU A 271 9.26 -4.14 -2.00
C GLU A 271 9.70 -5.21 -1.00
N THR A 272 10.69 -6.03 -1.34
CA THR A 272 11.22 -7.06 -0.42
C THR A 272 11.92 -6.42 0.78
N VAL A 273 12.72 -5.36 0.55
CA VAL A 273 13.37 -4.59 1.62
C VAL A 273 12.33 -3.91 2.51
N ALA A 274 11.35 -3.22 1.90
CA ALA A 274 10.25 -2.58 2.61
C ALA A 274 9.45 -3.58 3.44
N THR A 275 9.18 -4.77 2.90
CA THR A 275 8.46 -5.84 3.60
C THR A 275 9.23 -6.34 4.82
N ILE A 276 10.50 -6.72 4.66
CA ILE A 276 11.32 -7.26 5.76
C ILE A 276 11.46 -6.22 6.88
N ALA A 277 11.81 -4.99 6.52
CA ALA A 277 11.99 -3.92 7.50
C ALA A 277 10.66 -3.49 8.13
N GLY A 278 9.58 -3.41 7.34
CA GLY A 278 8.25 -3.05 7.80
C GLY A 278 7.74 -4.01 8.86
N ILE A 279 7.93 -5.32 8.67
CA ILE A 279 7.58 -6.35 9.65
C ILE A 279 8.39 -6.16 10.94
N GLU A 280 9.72 -6.06 10.86
CA GLU A 280 10.56 -5.94 12.04
C GLU A 280 10.29 -4.65 12.82
N ILE A 281 10.16 -3.51 12.13
CA ILE A 281 9.86 -2.22 12.75
C ILE A 281 8.44 -2.22 13.33
N GLY A 282 7.46 -2.77 12.61
CA GLY A 282 6.07 -2.85 13.06
C GLY A 282 5.92 -3.67 14.34
N GLN A 283 6.61 -4.82 14.42
CA GLN A 283 6.66 -5.65 15.62
C GLN A 283 7.32 -4.92 16.79
N LEU A 284 8.45 -4.27 16.58
CA LEU A 284 9.11 -3.47 17.61
C LEU A 284 8.22 -2.31 18.11
N ALA A 285 7.54 -1.62 17.19
CA ALA A 285 6.59 -0.56 17.52
C ALA A 285 5.38 -1.10 18.31
N ARG A 286 4.91 -2.32 17.99
CA ARG A 286 3.86 -2.99 18.75
C ARG A 286 4.31 -3.28 20.19
N HIS A 287 5.48 -3.87 20.36
CA HIS A 287 6.05 -4.14 21.68
C HIS A 287 6.23 -2.87 22.51
N ARG A 288 6.63 -1.77 21.86
CA ARG A 288 6.71 -0.44 22.48
C ARG A 288 5.35 0.02 22.99
N LEU A 289 4.28 -0.11 22.20
CA LEU A 289 2.92 0.26 22.62
C LEU A 289 2.39 -0.63 23.77
N GLU A 290 2.84 -1.87 23.83
CA GLU A 290 2.47 -2.82 24.89
C GLU A 290 3.30 -2.66 26.17
N GLY A 291 4.46 -2.02 26.09
CA GLY A 291 5.46 -2.01 27.16
C GLY A 291 6.07 -3.40 27.41
N THR A 292 6.11 -4.24 26.37
CA THR A 292 6.64 -5.61 26.43
C THR A 292 8.01 -5.71 25.75
N GLU A 293 8.82 -6.71 26.13
CA GLU A 293 10.05 -7.00 25.39
C GLU A 293 9.73 -7.66 24.05
N PRO A 294 10.54 -7.39 22.99
CA PRO A 294 10.35 -8.02 21.69
C PRO A 294 10.35 -9.54 21.77
N GLN A 295 9.26 -10.18 21.37
CA GLN A 295 9.24 -11.62 21.17
C GLN A 295 9.61 -11.94 19.72
N PRO A 296 10.46 -12.96 19.46
CA PRO A 296 10.74 -13.39 18.10
C PRO A 296 9.43 -13.77 17.41
N PRO A 297 9.22 -13.37 16.15
CA PRO A 297 7.94 -13.57 15.47
C PRO A 297 7.57 -15.06 15.44
N ALA A 298 6.34 -15.37 15.90
CA ALA A 298 5.85 -16.73 15.97
C ALA A 298 5.60 -17.36 14.59
N HIS A 299 5.45 -16.56 13.54
CA HIS A 299 5.21 -17.02 12.17
C HIS A 299 5.82 -16.06 11.14
N PRO A 300 6.45 -16.56 10.06
CA PRO A 300 6.76 -15.74 8.89
C PRO A 300 5.44 -15.28 8.27
N TYR A 301 5.18 -13.97 8.25
CA TYR A 301 4.00 -13.41 7.58
C TYR A 301 4.25 -13.27 6.08
N HIS A 302 3.30 -13.77 5.30
CA HIS A 302 3.17 -13.45 3.89
C HIS A 302 2.51 -12.07 3.83
N GLY A 303 3.24 -11.06 3.36
CA GLY A 303 2.71 -9.70 3.22
C GLY A 303 1.35 -9.68 2.52
N PRO A 304 0.64 -8.55 2.55
CA PRO A 304 -0.65 -8.42 1.88
C PRO A 304 -0.50 -8.56 0.36
N THR A 305 -0.56 -9.79 -0.16
CA THR A 305 -1.23 -10.01 -1.43
C THR A 305 -2.64 -9.46 -1.26
N ALA A 306 -3.16 -8.72 -2.24
CA ALA A 306 -4.47 -8.05 -2.21
C ALA A 306 -5.70 -8.99 -2.08
N GLU A 307 -5.54 -10.15 -1.44
CA GLU A 307 -6.52 -11.19 -1.18
C GLU A 307 -6.39 -11.69 0.27
N GLU A 308 -6.39 -10.81 1.28
CA GLU A 308 -6.84 -11.24 2.61
C GLU A 308 -8.37 -11.25 2.65
N HIS A 309 -8.93 -12.22 1.90
CA HIS A 309 -10.26 -12.75 2.15
C HIS A 309 -10.08 -14.12 2.81
N THR A 310 -10.55 -14.21 4.05
CA THR A 310 -10.60 -15.42 4.85
C THR A 310 -11.23 -16.60 4.09
N ALA A 311 -10.40 -17.55 3.64
CA ALA A 311 -10.86 -18.89 3.28
C ALA A 311 -10.71 -19.81 4.51
N PRO A 312 -11.73 -20.61 4.88
CA PRO A 312 -11.57 -21.60 5.93
C PRO A 312 -10.63 -22.72 5.48
N SER A 313 -9.66 -23.06 6.33
CA SER A 313 -8.67 -24.11 6.11
C SER A 313 -9.33 -25.48 5.83
N LYS A 314 -9.32 -25.90 4.57
CA LYS A 314 -9.39 -27.33 4.20
C LYS A 314 -7.97 -27.86 4.05
N PRO A 315 -7.71 -29.14 4.37
CA PRO A 315 -6.39 -29.74 4.16
C PRO A 315 -6.02 -29.72 2.67
N ALA A 316 -4.75 -29.42 2.39
CA ALA A 316 -4.18 -29.11 1.08
C ALA A 316 -4.41 -30.20 0.03
N ARG A 317 -5.27 -29.91 -0.96
CA ARG A 317 -5.26 -30.56 -2.28
C ARG A 317 -4.95 -29.58 -3.41
N PHE A 318 -5.12 -28.28 -3.16
CA PHE A 318 -4.91 -27.20 -4.11
C PHE A 318 -3.91 -26.20 -3.54
N ASP A 319 -2.75 -26.07 -4.17
CA ASP A 319 -1.74 -25.07 -3.81
C ASP A 319 -1.91 -23.86 -4.76
N LEU A 320 -2.60 -22.83 -4.28
CA LEU A 320 -2.86 -21.62 -5.08
C LEU A 320 -1.56 -21.03 -5.65
N GLN A 321 -0.47 -21.01 -4.88
CA GLN A 321 0.77 -20.39 -5.33
C GLN A 321 1.42 -21.20 -6.45
N ALA A 322 1.43 -22.53 -6.33
CA ALA A 322 1.90 -23.40 -7.41
C ALA A 322 1.03 -23.26 -8.67
N GLU A 323 -0.30 -23.24 -8.49
CA GLU A 323 -1.26 -23.17 -9.60
C GLU A 323 -1.26 -21.79 -10.29
N MET A 324 -1.05 -20.70 -9.55
CA MET A 324 -0.87 -19.35 -10.10
C MET A 324 0.44 -19.21 -10.88
N ARG A 325 1.53 -19.81 -10.39
CA ARG A 325 2.80 -19.88 -11.13
C ARG A 325 2.66 -20.66 -12.43
N ALA A 326 2.07 -21.86 -12.37
CA ALA A 326 1.83 -22.67 -13.57
C ALA A 326 0.96 -21.91 -14.58
N THR A 327 -0.07 -21.20 -14.09
CA THR A 327 -0.90 -20.33 -14.94
C THR A 327 -0.06 -19.25 -15.60
N ARG A 328 0.81 -18.57 -14.84
CA ARG A 328 1.69 -17.53 -15.38
C ARG A 328 2.69 -18.05 -16.41
N VAL A 329 3.28 -19.22 -16.19
CA VAL A 329 4.16 -19.88 -17.17
C VAL A 329 3.47 -20.05 -18.51
N ARG A 330 2.28 -20.64 -18.46
CA ARG A 330 1.53 -20.92 -19.68
C ARG A 330 1.08 -19.65 -20.39
N VAL A 331 0.73 -18.60 -19.64
CA VAL A 331 0.39 -17.29 -20.20
C VAL A 331 1.60 -16.67 -20.90
N ASP A 332 2.79 -16.69 -20.30
CA ASP A 332 4.02 -16.19 -20.93
C ASP A 332 4.32 -16.91 -22.25
N GLU A 333 4.15 -18.24 -22.31
CA GLU A 333 4.32 -19.03 -23.53
C GLU A 333 3.34 -18.61 -24.64
N LEU A 334 2.06 -18.43 -24.29
CA LEU A 334 1.01 -18.03 -25.24
C LEU A 334 1.26 -16.61 -25.77
N LEU A 335 1.63 -15.68 -24.88
CA LEU A 335 1.98 -14.31 -25.25
C LEU A 335 3.24 -14.25 -26.13
N ALA A 336 4.27 -15.04 -25.81
CA ALA A 336 5.49 -15.14 -26.63
C ALA A 336 5.21 -15.72 -28.02
N ALA A 337 4.17 -16.55 -28.16
CA ALA A 337 3.68 -17.06 -29.45
C ALA A 337 2.77 -16.06 -30.19
N GLY A 338 2.46 -14.90 -29.60
CA GLY A 338 1.53 -13.91 -30.14
C GLY A 338 0.05 -14.26 -29.96
N ASP A 339 -0.28 -15.30 -29.19
CA ASP A 339 -1.65 -15.75 -28.94
C ASP A 339 -2.26 -15.06 -27.72
N VAL A 340 -2.57 -13.77 -27.88
CA VAL A 340 -3.18 -12.93 -26.83
C VAL A 340 -4.56 -13.44 -26.43
N ALA A 341 -5.40 -13.79 -27.41
CA ALA A 341 -6.75 -14.26 -27.14
C ALA A 341 -6.75 -15.61 -26.42
N GLY A 342 -5.85 -16.53 -26.79
CA GLY A 342 -5.66 -17.80 -26.10
C GLY A 342 -5.14 -17.61 -24.68
N ALA A 343 -4.21 -16.67 -24.46
CA ALA A 343 -3.72 -16.32 -23.13
C ALA A 343 -4.85 -15.82 -22.22
N GLU A 344 -5.70 -14.91 -22.71
CA GLU A 344 -6.83 -14.36 -21.96
C GLU A 344 -7.92 -15.41 -21.67
N ALA A 345 -8.26 -16.24 -22.65
CA ALA A 345 -9.20 -17.34 -22.46
C ALA A 345 -8.70 -18.35 -21.42
N TYR A 346 -7.41 -18.67 -21.46
CA TYR A 346 -6.78 -19.55 -20.49
C TYR A 346 -6.80 -18.92 -19.08
N MET A 347 -6.48 -17.64 -18.93
CA MET A 347 -6.59 -16.98 -17.62
C MET A 347 -8.01 -17.01 -17.06
N GLU A 348 -9.04 -16.81 -17.87
CA GLU A 348 -10.43 -16.89 -17.41
C GLU A 348 -10.81 -18.33 -16.99
N GLU A 349 -10.39 -19.34 -17.76
CA GLU A 349 -10.58 -20.75 -17.37
C GLU A 349 -9.96 -21.05 -16.00
N ARG A 350 -8.72 -20.57 -15.78
CA ARG A 350 -7.99 -20.76 -14.53
C ARG A 350 -8.64 -20.00 -13.37
N ARG A 351 -9.14 -18.79 -13.61
CA ARG A 351 -9.89 -18.00 -12.63
C ARG A 351 -11.13 -18.76 -12.13
N LEU A 352 -11.88 -19.39 -13.04
CA LEU A 352 -13.05 -20.19 -12.66
C LEU A 352 -12.68 -21.38 -11.77
N ILE A 353 -11.53 -22.03 -12.04
CA ILE A 353 -10.99 -23.10 -11.19
C ILE A 353 -10.65 -22.55 -9.80
N PHE A 354 -9.92 -21.43 -9.71
CA PHE A 354 -9.56 -20.81 -8.44
C PHE A 354 -10.80 -20.47 -7.60
N VAL A 355 -11.84 -19.90 -8.23
CA VAL A 355 -13.12 -19.61 -7.58
C VAL A 355 -13.81 -20.89 -7.10
N SER A 356 -13.78 -21.97 -7.90
CA SER A 356 -14.37 -23.26 -7.52
C SER A 356 -13.66 -23.91 -6.32
N GLU A 357 -12.36 -23.64 -6.14
CA GLU A 357 -11.54 -24.09 -5.01
C GLU A 357 -11.64 -23.15 -3.79
N GLY A 358 -12.42 -22.07 -3.89
CA GLY A 358 -12.72 -21.16 -2.79
C GLY A 358 -11.89 -19.87 -2.78
N TYR A 359 -11.09 -19.60 -3.80
CA TYR A 359 -10.30 -18.38 -3.94
C TYR A 359 -11.06 -17.32 -4.73
N ALA A 360 -11.44 -16.23 -4.07
CA ALA A 360 -12.29 -15.19 -4.63
C ALA A 360 -11.52 -14.24 -5.56
N ILE A 361 -11.16 -14.71 -6.76
CA ILE A 361 -10.49 -13.89 -7.78
C ILE A 361 -11.54 -13.28 -8.72
N ARG A 362 -11.74 -11.96 -8.61
CA ARG A 362 -12.70 -11.22 -9.44
C ARG A 362 -12.30 -11.22 -10.92
N LYS A 363 -11.02 -10.95 -11.21
CA LYS A 363 -10.50 -10.82 -12.56
C LYS A 363 -9.06 -11.31 -12.61
N LEU A 364 -8.73 -12.15 -13.58
CA LEU A 364 -7.38 -12.65 -13.82
C LEU A 364 -6.99 -12.29 -15.26
N ASN A 365 -6.05 -11.35 -15.41
CA ASN A 365 -5.57 -10.86 -16.70
C ASN A 365 -4.09 -10.46 -16.59
N GLN A 366 -3.52 -9.87 -17.64
CA GLN A 366 -2.13 -9.41 -17.66
C GLN A 366 -1.89 -8.34 -16.58
N ALA A 367 -2.83 -7.42 -16.35
CA ALA A 367 -2.74 -6.42 -15.29
C ALA A 367 -2.74 -7.03 -13.88
N TYR A 368 -3.47 -8.12 -13.64
CA TYR A 368 -3.38 -8.90 -12.39
C TYR A 368 -1.96 -9.40 -12.17
N PHE A 369 -1.37 -10.07 -13.16
CA PHE A 369 0.00 -10.58 -13.01
C PHE A 369 1.05 -9.46 -12.96
N ALA A 370 0.82 -8.32 -13.62
CA ALA A 370 1.67 -7.15 -13.55
C ALA A 370 1.65 -6.48 -12.17
N PHE A 371 0.49 -6.50 -11.49
CA PHE A 371 0.36 -6.00 -10.12
C PHE A 371 0.95 -6.97 -9.10
N HIS A 372 0.60 -8.25 -9.21
CA HIS A 372 0.92 -9.26 -8.20
C HIS A 372 2.34 -9.84 -8.33
N GLY A 373 3.06 -9.55 -9.42
CA GLY A 373 4.53 -9.60 -9.65
C GLY A 373 5.29 -10.89 -9.32
N THR A 374 5.05 -11.44 -8.15
CA THR A 374 5.57 -12.66 -7.52
C THR A 374 5.41 -13.95 -8.33
N TYR A 375 4.61 -13.96 -9.41
CA TYR A 375 4.27 -15.16 -10.16
C TYR A 375 5.00 -15.35 -11.50
N ALA A 376 5.77 -14.35 -11.98
CA ALA A 376 6.45 -14.41 -13.28
C ALA A 376 7.38 -15.64 -13.43
N THR A 377 7.76 -16.04 -14.64
CA THR A 377 8.53 -17.29 -14.82
C THR A 377 10.02 -17.18 -14.53
N THR A 378 10.64 -16.07 -14.94
CA THR A 378 11.94 -15.63 -14.39
C THR A 378 11.77 -14.91 -13.07
N GLY A 379 10.61 -14.25 -12.88
CA GLY A 379 10.33 -13.47 -11.69
C GLY A 379 9.93 -14.27 -10.46
N ALA A 380 9.24 -15.41 -10.48
CA ALA A 380 8.89 -16.18 -9.27
C ALA A 380 10.07 -17.03 -8.80
N ALA A 381 10.85 -17.58 -9.74
CA ALA A 381 12.15 -18.17 -9.41
C ALA A 381 13.09 -17.08 -8.89
N GLY A 382 13.19 -15.94 -9.60
CA GLY A 382 13.99 -14.77 -9.21
C GLY A 382 13.50 -14.03 -7.96
N VAL A 383 12.21 -13.97 -7.66
CA VAL A 383 11.56 -13.33 -6.48
C VAL A 383 11.68 -14.29 -5.30
N ASN A 384 11.55 -15.60 -5.51
CA ASN A 384 11.87 -16.57 -4.47
C ASN A 384 13.38 -16.58 -4.19
N ILE A 385 14.23 -16.46 -5.22
CA ILE A 385 15.68 -16.32 -5.05
C ILE A 385 16.01 -14.99 -4.37
N ILE A 386 15.52 -13.84 -4.85
CA ILE A 386 15.70 -12.51 -4.26
C ILE A 386 15.17 -12.50 -2.83
N GLY A 387 13.99 -13.06 -2.59
CA GLY A 387 13.39 -13.16 -1.26
C GLY A 387 14.26 -13.96 -0.29
N GLU A 388 14.73 -15.14 -0.70
CA GLU A 388 15.61 -15.96 0.14
C GLU A 388 17.01 -15.36 0.28
N GLN A 389 17.57 -14.74 -0.76
CA GLN A 389 18.82 -13.98 -0.73
C GLN A 389 18.72 -12.77 0.20
N MET A 390 17.61 -12.05 0.17
CA MET A 390 17.37 -10.88 1.01
C MET A 390 17.19 -11.29 2.48
N LYS A 391 16.46 -12.38 2.75
CA LYS A 391 16.37 -12.97 4.09
C LYS A 391 17.74 -13.42 4.60
N GLU A 392 18.55 -14.04 3.73
CA GLU A 392 19.91 -14.43 4.08
C GLU A 392 20.79 -13.21 4.38
N LEU A 393 20.71 -12.16 3.54
CA LEU A 393 21.43 -10.91 3.78
C LEU A 393 20.99 -10.28 5.11
N ARG A 394 19.69 -10.30 5.42
CA ARG A 394 19.17 -9.84 6.70
C ARG A 394 19.71 -10.67 7.87
N ARG A 395 19.78 -12.00 7.75
CA ARG A 395 20.38 -12.89 8.77
C ARG A 395 21.88 -12.63 9.00
N ARG A 396 22.61 -12.27 7.95
CA ARG A 396 24.06 -11.94 8.02
C ARG A 396 24.32 -10.54 8.60
N SER A 397 23.35 -9.64 8.50
CA SER A 397 23.47 -8.26 9.01
C SER A 397 23.39 -8.23 10.54
N SER A 398 24.30 -7.50 11.18
CA SER A 398 24.36 -7.38 12.65
C SER A 398 23.19 -6.61 13.25
N SER A 399 22.56 -5.74 12.45
CA SER A 399 21.38 -4.97 12.82
C SER A 399 20.47 -4.70 11.63
N LEU A 400 19.23 -4.29 11.90
CA LEU A 400 18.31 -3.83 10.86
C LEU A 400 18.83 -2.54 10.19
N GLU A 401 19.52 -1.69 10.93
CA GLU A 401 20.16 -0.48 10.38
C GLU A 401 21.20 -0.83 9.32
N GLU A 402 22.09 -1.78 9.61
CA GLU A 402 23.11 -2.24 8.66
C GLU A 402 22.46 -2.82 7.41
N PHE A 403 21.46 -3.68 7.59
CA PHE A 403 20.70 -4.28 6.49
C PHE A 403 20.09 -3.21 5.57
N LEU A 404 19.34 -2.25 6.13
CA LEU A 404 18.69 -1.19 5.36
C LEU A 404 19.71 -0.28 4.67
N ARG A 405 20.80 0.09 5.34
CA ARG A 405 21.84 0.93 4.75
C ARG A 405 22.56 0.25 3.60
N ALA A 406 22.81 -1.05 3.69
CA ALA A 406 23.42 -1.84 2.64
C ALA A 406 22.48 -1.97 1.42
N THR A 407 21.24 -2.42 1.65
CA THR A 407 20.27 -2.65 0.57
C THR A 407 19.85 -1.37 -0.13
N ALA A 408 19.80 -0.24 0.57
CA ALA A 408 19.50 1.07 -0.02
C ALA A 408 20.44 1.47 -1.16
N GLN A 409 21.66 0.94 -1.21
CA GLN A 409 22.65 1.25 -2.25
C GLN A 409 22.51 0.41 -3.52
N ILE A 410 21.65 -0.61 -3.52
CA ILE A 410 21.44 -1.49 -4.66
C ILE A 410 20.98 -0.69 -5.89
N THR A 411 21.58 -0.98 -7.04
CA THR A 411 21.29 -0.35 -8.33
C THR A 411 20.95 -1.36 -9.42
N SER A 412 21.25 -2.63 -9.20
CA SER A 412 21.01 -3.77 -10.08
C SER A 412 20.77 -5.05 -9.28
N ALA A 413 20.21 -6.10 -9.89
CA ALA A 413 20.00 -7.37 -9.20
C ALA A 413 21.33 -8.05 -8.81
N GLU A 414 22.38 -7.82 -9.59
CA GLU A 414 23.72 -8.33 -9.33
C GLU A 414 24.33 -7.77 -8.04
N ASP A 415 23.97 -6.54 -7.65
CA ASP A 415 24.47 -5.91 -6.42
C ASP A 415 24.04 -6.72 -5.17
N LEU A 416 22.85 -7.34 -5.17
CA LEU A 416 22.41 -8.19 -4.06
C LEU A 416 23.32 -9.42 -3.91
N THR A 417 23.71 -10.03 -5.04
CA THR A 417 24.62 -11.18 -5.03
C THR A 417 25.99 -10.77 -4.52
N ALA A 418 26.51 -9.62 -4.97
CA ALA A 418 27.78 -9.08 -4.49
C ALA A 418 27.77 -8.77 -2.98
N LEU A 419 26.66 -8.26 -2.45
CA LEU A 419 26.49 -8.04 -1.00
C LEU A 419 26.61 -9.36 -0.22
N LEU A 420 25.99 -10.43 -0.70
CA LEU A 420 26.07 -11.75 -0.06
C LEU A 420 27.48 -12.34 -0.10
N GLU A 421 28.20 -12.19 -1.21
CA GLU A 421 29.58 -12.69 -1.36
C GLU A 421 30.60 -11.92 -0.52
N SER A 422 30.39 -10.61 -0.32
CA SER A 422 31.31 -9.76 0.46
C SER A 422 31.27 -10.00 1.96
N GLY A 423 30.19 -10.60 2.48
CA GLY A 423 30.04 -10.99 3.88
C GLY A 423 30.64 -12.36 4.24
N GLU A 424 31.22 -13.10 3.29
CA GLU A 424 31.83 -14.43 3.54
C GLU A 424 33.32 -14.38 3.91
N ARG A 425 33.86 -13.20 4.30
CA ARG A 425 35.29 -13.03 4.65
C ARG A 425 35.55 -12.78 6.12
#